data_AF-A0A4Y8REY2-F1
#
_entry.id   AF-A0A4Y8REY2-F1
#
_cell.length_a   1.000
_cell.length_b   1.000
_cell.length_c   1.000
_cell.angle_alpha   90.00
_cell.angle_beta   90.00
_cell.angle_gamma   90.00
#
_symmetry.space_group_name_H-M   'P 1'
#
loop_
_entity.id
_entity.type
_entity.pdbx_description
1 polymer ?
#
loop_
_entity_poly.entity_id
_entity_poly.type
_entity_poly.pdbx_seq_one_letter_code
_entity_poly.pdbx_strand_id
1 'polypeptide(L)'
;MSSTSSAAAQPEDDDAVWETAPSPCIDVCKYKRQGRCIGCSMTKAEKDAFPHHGGGAAKRAFIEALIARLEESGRNPAFWAYTYQHKCKREGVPCPVEIAEE
;
A
#
# COMPACT_ATOMS: atom_id res chain seq x y z
N MET A 1 36.40 22.73 -3.96
CA MET A 1 36.18 21.28 -4.09
C MET A 1 36.06 20.73 -2.68
N SER A 2 34.87 20.77 -2.11
CA SER A 2 34.61 20.24 -0.76
C SER A 2 33.25 19.57 -0.79
N SER A 3 33.26 18.33 -1.28
CA SER A 3 32.13 17.43 -1.21
C SER A 3 32.08 16.90 0.21
N THR A 4 31.17 17.41 1.02
CA THR A 4 30.81 16.80 2.31
C THR A 4 29.73 15.77 2.04
N SER A 5 30.12 14.51 2.19
CA SER A 5 29.25 13.34 2.24
C SER A 5 28.23 13.40 3.39
N SER A 6 27.21 12.55 3.23
CA SER A 6 26.43 11.86 4.27
C SER A 6 24.99 12.32 4.50
N ALA A 7 24.07 11.50 4.00
CA ALA A 7 22.82 11.15 4.68
C ALA A 7 22.37 9.75 4.19
N ALA A 8 23.08 8.71 4.64
CA ALA A 8 22.62 7.33 4.57
C ALA A 8 22.05 6.94 5.94
N ALA A 9 20.97 7.61 6.32
CA ALA A 9 19.90 7.01 7.10
C ALA A 9 18.77 6.98 6.06
N GLN A 10 18.13 5.87 5.68
CA GLN A 10 17.31 5.02 6.54
C GLN A 10 17.05 3.69 5.82
N PRO A 11 17.47 2.55 6.37
CA PRO A 11 16.85 1.26 6.07
C PRO A 11 15.98 0.74 7.23
N GLU A 12 16.22 1.21 8.46
CA GLU A 12 15.54 0.73 9.67
C GLU A 12 14.13 1.33 9.91
N ASP A 13 13.91 2.58 9.47
CA ASP A 13 12.58 3.21 9.55
C ASP A 13 11.60 2.70 8.48
N ASP A 14 12.09 2.23 7.32
CA ASP A 14 11.23 1.75 6.23
C ASP A 14 10.48 0.49 6.68
N ASP A 15 11.18 -0.48 7.27
CA ASP A 15 10.58 -1.72 7.79
C ASP A 15 9.53 -1.46 8.88
N ALA A 16 9.75 -0.49 9.77
CA ALA A 16 8.81 -0.12 10.83
C ALA A 16 7.49 0.46 10.28
N VAL A 17 7.56 1.25 9.20
CA VAL A 17 6.35 1.75 8.52
C VAL A 17 5.58 0.60 7.89
N TRP A 18 6.26 -0.37 7.29
CA TRP A 18 5.62 -1.56 6.71
C TRP A 18 5.00 -2.49 7.75
N GLU A 19 5.59 -2.63 8.94
CA GLU A 19 5.04 -3.44 10.03
C GLU A 19 3.69 -2.92 10.52
N THR A 20 3.50 -1.60 10.54
CA THR A 20 2.26 -0.95 10.96
C THR A 20 1.28 -0.69 9.81
N ALA A 21 1.67 -1.04 8.58
CA ALA A 21 0.85 -0.81 7.39
C ALA A 21 -0.53 -1.48 7.52
N PRO A 22 -1.62 -0.73 7.31
CA PRO A 22 -2.97 -1.25 7.39
C PRO A 22 -3.33 -2.06 6.13
N SER A 23 -4.49 -2.73 6.15
CA SER A 23 -4.95 -3.47 4.97
C SER A 23 -5.12 -2.52 3.77
N PRO A 24 -4.69 -2.90 2.54
CA PRO A 24 -4.85 -2.09 1.33
C PRO A 24 -6.31 -1.96 0.84
N CYS A 25 -7.27 -2.55 1.56
CA CYS A 25 -8.69 -2.34 1.35
C CYS A 25 -9.09 -0.89 1.70
N ILE A 26 -9.69 -0.19 0.75
CA ILE A 26 -10.20 1.19 0.91
C ILE A 26 -11.69 1.25 1.32
N ASP A 27 -12.18 0.19 1.96
CA ASP A 27 -13.50 0.08 2.61
C ASP A 27 -14.76 0.30 1.73
N VAL A 28 -14.60 0.30 0.40
CA VAL A 28 -15.72 0.40 -0.57
C VAL A 28 -16.05 -0.95 -1.22
N CYS A 29 -15.86 -2.05 -0.49
CA CYS A 29 -15.91 -3.42 -1.02
C CYS A 29 -17.18 -3.70 -1.84
N LYS A 30 -17.01 -3.82 -3.16
CA LYS A 30 -18.07 -4.20 -4.09
C LYS A 30 -17.47 -5.07 -5.20
N TYR A 31 -17.72 -6.38 -5.14
CA TYR A 31 -17.08 -7.40 -5.97
C TYR A 31 -17.88 -7.68 -7.25
N LYS A 32 -17.76 -6.83 -8.27
CA LYS A 32 -18.54 -6.93 -9.52
C LYS A 32 -17.73 -7.34 -10.76
N ARG A 33 -16.41 -7.42 -10.67
CA ARG A 33 -15.50 -7.71 -11.80
C ARG A 33 -14.85 -9.07 -11.59
N GLN A 34 -15.55 -10.16 -11.92
CA GLN A 34 -15.06 -11.53 -11.73
C GLN A 34 -14.59 -11.79 -10.28
N GLY A 35 -15.37 -11.35 -9.30
CA GLY A 35 -15.02 -11.48 -7.89
C GLY A 35 -14.01 -10.46 -7.35
N ARG A 36 -13.57 -9.48 -8.15
CA ARG A 36 -12.68 -8.38 -7.73
C ARG A 36 -13.44 -7.12 -7.34
N CYS A 37 -12.95 -6.45 -6.30
CA CYS A 37 -13.47 -5.20 -5.78
C CYS A 37 -13.30 -4.07 -6.81
N ILE A 38 -14.31 -3.22 -7.00
CA ILE A 38 -14.22 -2.05 -7.89
C ILE A 38 -13.30 -0.94 -7.38
N GLY A 39 -12.99 -0.92 -6.08
CA GLY A 39 -12.03 0.02 -5.49
C GLY A 39 -10.61 -0.51 -5.60
N CYS A 40 -10.23 -1.39 -4.67
CA CYS A 40 -8.87 -1.91 -4.57
C CYS A 40 -8.50 -3.06 -5.53
N SER A 41 -9.41 -3.58 -6.37
CA SER A 41 -9.15 -4.71 -7.29
C SER A 41 -8.81 -6.07 -6.63
N MET A 42 -8.76 -6.11 -5.31
CA MET A 42 -8.63 -7.35 -4.53
C MET A 42 -9.89 -8.21 -4.64
N THR A 43 -9.71 -9.51 -4.63
CA THR A 43 -10.78 -10.48 -4.36
C THR A 43 -11.16 -10.49 -2.89
N LYS A 44 -12.28 -11.14 -2.54
CA LYS A 44 -12.65 -11.34 -1.13
C LYS A 44 -11.61 -12.19 -0.39
N ALA A 45 -11.14 -13.26 -1.02
CA ALA A 45 -10.10 -14.13 -0.46
C ALA A 45 -8.80 -13.37 -0.17
N GLU A 46 -8.36 -12.49 -1.08
CA GLU A 46 -7.17 -11.65 -0.87
C GLU A 46 -7.36 -10.65 0.28
N LYS A 47 -8.57 -10.10 0.45
CA LYS A 47 -8.87 -9.22 1.58
C LYS A 47 -8.74 -9.97 2.90
N ASP A 48 -9.30 -11.16 2.97
CA ASP A 48 -9.32 -11.98 4.19
C ASP A 48 -7.93 -12.59 4.48
N ALA A 49 -7.08 -12.75 3.45
CA ALA A 49 -5.71 -13.27 3.56
C ALA A 49 -4.65 -12.20 3.87
N PHE A 50 -5.02 -10.92 4.02
CA PHE A 50 -4.04 -9.88 4.34
C PHE A 50 -3.35 -10.17 5.70
N PRO A 51 -2.00 -10.13 5.76
CA PRO A 51 -1.28 -10.50 6.97
C PRO A 51 -1.33 -9.40 8.05
N HIS A 52 -2.48 -9.25 8.71
CA HIS A 52 -2.70 -8.25 9.76
C HIS A 52 -1.65 -8.28 10.87
N HIS A 53 -1.24 -9.49 11.27
CA HIS A 53 -0.21 -9.75 12.29
C HIS A 53 1.13 -10.22 11.71
N GLY A 54 1.30 -10.16 10.37
CA GLY A 54 2.57 -10.52 9.74
C GLY A 54 3.60 -9.38 9.79
N GLY A 55 4.86 -9.73 9.57
CA GLY A 55 5.96 -8.74 9.51
C GLY A 55 5.86 -7.79 8.32
N GLY A 56 6.59 -6.68 8.41
CA GLY A 56 6.57 -5.60 7.42
C GLY A 56 6.84 -6.08 5.99
N ALA A 57 7.82 -6.97 5.81
CA ALA A 57 8.13 -7.57 4.50
C ALA A 57 6.93 -8.28 3.84
N ALA A 58 6.12 -9.00 4.61
CA ALA A 58 4.95 -9.70 4.07
C ALA A 58 3.84 -8.71 3.66
N LYS A 59 3.64 -7.66 4.45
CA LYS A 59 2.69 -6.57 4.13
C LYS A 59 3.14 -5.78 2.90
N ARG A 60 4.44 -5.47 2.82
CA ARG A 60 5.07 -4.81 1.68
C ARG A 60 4.87 -5.58 0.39
N ALA A 61 5.28 -6.85 0.35
CA ALA A 61 5.15 -7.69 -0.83
C ALA A 61 3.68 -7.80 -1.29
N PHE A 62 2.74 -7.87 -0.35
CA PHE A 62 1.31 -7.89 -0.66
C PHE A 62 0.83 -6.59 -1.32
N ILE A 63 1.20 -5.44 -0.75
CA ILE A 63 0.78 -4.12 -1.23
C ILE A 63 1.44 -3.79 -2.57
N GLU A 64 2.74 -4.05 -2.74
CA GLU A 64 3.46 -3.84 -4.01
C GLU A 64 2.85 -4.68 -5.14
N ALA A 65 2.55 -5.96 -4.88
CA ALA A 65 1.87 -6.83 -5.86
C ALA A 65 0.46 -6.32 -6.23
N LEU A 66 -0.22 -5.66 -5.30
CA LEU A 66 -1.51 -5.02 -5.59
C LEU A 66 -1.34 -3.80 -6.50
N ILE A 67 -0.37 -2.95 -6.22
CA ILE A 67 -0.08 -1.73 -7.00
C ILE A 67 0.25 -2.10 -8.45
N ALA A 68 1.19 -3.05 -8.65
CA ALA A 68 1.56 -3.53 -9.98
C ALA A 68 0.34 -4.07 -10.76
N ARG A 69 -0.58 -4.76 -10.08
CA ARG A 69 -1.84 -5.22 -10.70
C ARG A 69 -2.79 -4.09 -11.04
N LEU A 70 -2.86 -3.04 -10.21
CA LEU A 70 -3.70 -1.88 -10.50
C LEU A 70 -3.23 -1.18 -11.78
N GLU A 71 -1.92 -1.01 -11.93
CA GLU A 71 -1.25 -0.48 -13.12
C GLU A 71 -1.58 -1.32 -14.36
N GLU A 72 -1.43 -2.64 -14.29
CA GLU A 72 -1.73 -3.54 -15.41
C GLU A 72 -3.24 -3.57 -15.76
N SER A 73 -4.11 -3.44 -14.76
CA SER A 73 -5.56 -3.54 -14.94
C SER A 73 -6.22 -2.31 -15.56
N GLY A 74 -5.42 -1.30 -15.97
CA GLY A 74 -5.91 -0.03 -16.49
C GLY A 74 -6.66 0.80 -15.45
N ARG A 75 -6.43 0.54 -14.16
CA ARG A 75 -6.97 1.35 -13.07
C ARG A 75 -5.99 2.46 -12.74
N ASN A 76 -6.50 3.53 -12.15
CA ASN A 76 -5.68 4.61 -11.65
C ASN A 76 -5.09 4.22 -10.28
N PRO A 77 -3.77 3.91 -10.19
CA PRO A 77 -3.13 3.56 -8.92
C PRO A 77 -3.06 4.77 -7.99
N ALA A 78 -2.93 5.98 -8.53
CA ALA A 78 -2.88 7.22 -7.75
C ALA A 78 -4.20 7.47 -6.98
N PHE A 79 -5.37 7.14 -7.54
CA PHE A 79 -6.64 7.22 -6.82
C PHE A 79 -6.69 6.26 -5.62
N TRP A 80 -6.22 5.02 -5.83
CA TRP A 80 -6.13 4.05 -4.75
C TRP A 80 -5.13 4.51 -3.68
N ALA A 81 -3.94 4.97 -4.08
CA ALA A 81 -2.89 5.46 -3.18
C ALA A 81 -3.38 6.66 -2.36
N TYR A 82 -4.06 7.63 -2.99
CA TYR A 82 -4.70 8.76 -2.31
C TYR A 82 -5.70 8.30 -1.25
N THR A 83 -6.57 7.36 -1.60
CA THR A 83 -7.58 6.84 -0.65
C THR A 83 -6.91 6.04 0.48
N TYR A 84 -5.86 5.30 0.17
CA TYR A 84 -5.10 4.52 1.13
C TYR A 84 -4.33 5.41 2.12
N GLN A 85 -3.78 6.54 1.66
CA GLN A 85 -3.18 7.54 2.55
C GLN A 85 -4.18 8.11 3.55
N HIS A 86 -5.41 8.42 3.11
CA HIS A 86 -6.47 8.86 4.03
C HIS A 86 -6.84 7.80 5.06
N LYS A 87 -6.81 6.53 4.66
CA LYS A 87 -6.99 5.41 5.59
C LYS A 87 -5.87 5.37 6.62
N CYS A 88 -4.61 5.47 6.21
CA CYS A 88 -3.47 5.50 7.12
C CYS A 88 -3.59 6.67 8.12
N LYS A 89 -3.96 7.87 7.64
CA LYS A 89 -4.24 9.05 8.49
C LYS A 89 -5.36 8.79 9.50
N ARG A 90 -6.45 8.16 9.06
CA ARG A 90 -7.58 7.81 9.94
C ARG A 90 -7.22 6.78 11.01
N GLU A 91 -6.34 5.84 10.67
CA GLU A 91 -5.84 4.81 11.59
C GLU A 91 -4.66 5.28 12.44
N GLY A 92 -4.13 6.49 12.19
CA GLY A 92 -3.03 7.08 12.96
C GLY A 92 -1.69 6.41 12.71
N VAL A 93 -1.51 5.74 11.57
CA VAL A 93 -0.28 5.01 11.20
C VAL A 93 0.44 5.71 10.04
N PRO A 94 1.78 5.63 9.97
CA PRO A 94 2.52 6.14 8.83
C PRO A 94 2.11 5.38 7.56
N CYS A 95 1.98 6.10 6.44
CA CYS A 95 1.63 5.49 5.17
C CYS A 95 2.91 5.08 4.41
N PRO A 96 3.09 3.80 4.05
CA PRO A 96 4.25 3.35 3.27
C PRO A 96 4.16 3.71 1.77
N VAL A 97 3.00 4.14 1.30
CA VAL A 97 2.76 4.40 -0.13
C VAL A 97 2.79 5.90 -0.40
N GLU A 98 3.69 6.30 -1.30
CA GLU A 98 3.78 7.64 -1.87
C GLU A 98 2.87 7.75 -3.10
N ILE A 99 2.28 8.93 -3.32
CA ILE A 99 1.54 9.22 -4.56
C ILE A 99 2.56 9.86 -5.51
N ALA A 100 2.82 9.23 -6.65
CA ALA A 100 3.52 9.91 -7.73
C ALA A 100 2.60 11.02 -8.27
N GLU A 101 2.96 12.27 -8.01
CA GLU A 101 2.34 13.42 -8.67
C GLU A 101 2.81 13.44 -10.13
N GLU A 102 1.95 13.02 -11.06
CA GLU A 102 2.13 13.22 -12.50
C GLU A 102 1.21 14.34 -13.02
#